data_AF-A0A950FBS8-F1
#
_entry.id   AF-A0A950FBS8-F1
#
_cell.length_a   1.000
_cell.length_b   1.000
_cell.length_c   1.000
_cell.angle_alpha   90.00
_cell.angle_beta   90.00
_cell.angle_gamma   90.00
#
_symmetry.space_group_name_H-M   'P 1'
#
loop_
_entity.id
_entity.type
_entity.pdbx_description
1 polymer ?
#
loop_
_entity_poly.entity_id
_entity_poly.type
_entity_poly.pdbx_seq_one_letter_code
_entity_poly.pdbx_strand_id
1 'polypeptide(L)'
;MKKGKLPAKKWIAWFIIPKSAQIRPLRLRLLTCPAIRLLASLCLLFATMRSEALAVLPFPRPAAIEPNVKFWVDVFATYGERDFIVTDRDQVWRIYQVLHLPGEGSPSRSDINTANDYLKVKFNSILNRLASGQAPADYEEQRVAALFKGEPLSAYAAAAQNLRVQEGMREQFREGLLRSRYYRSTMERIFSDVGLPPELVVLADVESGFYNRARSSAGAVGIWQFTRGTGRQFMRITRYHDDRLDPATETEAAAKLLRSNYLTFGNWPLAITAYDYGTGGMVQAAEQYAGDYARIIRNYDGPHFGFASKNYYAEFLAALQINQFEDAYFPDIRYDEAPPPLPVRTDFAPPRIIHPRLLRRTAYHRRHRAHRHRHLLALTTTAQAIG
;
A
#
# COMPACT_ATOMS: atom_id res chain seq x y z
N MET A 1 -42.53 42.15 18.84
CA MET A 1 -42.38 42.41 17.39
C MET A 1 -42.07 41.09 16.68
N LYS A 2 -42.64 40.93 15.49
CA LYS A 2 -42.86 39.75 14.62
C LYS A 2 -42.01 38.47 14.77
N LYS A 3 -42.75 37.35 14.77
CA LYS A 3 -42.38 35.93 14.54
C LYS A 3 -41.96 35.66 13.08
N GLY A 4 -41.21 34.58 12.86
CA GLY A 4 -41.17 33.80 11.60
C GLY A 4 -40.01 32.79 11.61
N LYS A 5 -40.20 31.51 11.98
CA LYS A 5 -40.66 30.36 11.16
C LYS A 5 -39.83 30.11 9.87
N LEU A 6 -39.00 29.05 9.91
CA LEU A 6 -38.69 28.13 8.79
C LEU A 6 -40.01 27.59 8.16
N PRO A 7 -40.10 27.10 6.89
CA PRO A 7 -39.22 26.02 6.36
C PRO A 7 -39.10 25.83 4.80
N ALA A 8 -38.24 24.87 4.41
CA ALA A 8 -38.45 23.78 3.42
C ALA A 8 -38.75 24.05 1.91
N LYS A 9 -38.09 23.20 1.07
CA LYS A 9 -38.53 22.66 -0.25
C LYS A 9 -38.49 23.71 -1.41
N LYS A 10 -38.31 23.44 -2.71
CA LYS A 10 -38.15 22.27 -3.59
C LYS A 10 -37.96 22.82 -5.04
N TRP A 11 -37.09 22.20 -5.86
CA TRP A 11 -37.24 21.85 -7.30
C TRP A 11 -36.98 22.89 -8.43
N ILE A 12 -36.06 22.50 -9.32
CA ILE A 12 -36.14 22.39 -10.80
C ILE A 12 -37.09 23.35 -11.54
N ALA A 13 -36.55 24.19 -12.44
CA ALA A 13 -37.23 24.59 -13.68
C ALA A 13 -36.37 25.38 -14.70
N TRP A 14 -36.17 24.76 -15.87
CA TRP A 14 -36.30 25.34 -17.23
C TRP A 14 -35.38 26.48 -17.71
N PHE A 15 -34.48 26.16 -18.65
CA PHE A 15 -34.03 27.11 -19.68
C PHE A 15 -34.87 26.93 -20.95
N ILE A 16 -35.50 28.04 -21.33
CA ILE A 16 -36.35 28.22 -22.51
C ILE A 16 -35.44 28.50 -23.73
N ILE A 17 -35.71 27.79 -24.82
CA ILE A 17 -35.15 28.00 -26.16
C ILE A 17 -35.88 29.18 -26.82
N PRO A 18 -35.20 30.16 -27.44
CA PRO A 18 -35.83 31.06 -28.41
C PRO A 18 -35.75 30.47 -29.83
N LYS A 19 -36.90 30.44 -30.52
CA LYS A 19 -37.02 30.10 -31.94
C LYS A 19 -36.78 31.33 -32.83
N SER A 20 -36.17 31.02 -33.99
CA SER A 20 -36.30 31.66 -35.32
C SER A 20 -35.73 33.05 -35.56
N ALA A 21 -34.67 33.08 -36.38
CA ALA A 21 -34.47 34.08 -37.42
C ALA A 21 -34.11 33.35 -38.73
N GLN A 22 -34.94 33.54 -39.76
CA GLN A 22 -34.74 33.02 -41.11
C GLN A 22 -33.55 33.73 -41.78
N ILE A 23 -32.61 32.96 -42.34
CA ILE A 23 -31.62 33.47 -43.30
C ILE A 23 -31.72 32.64 -44.58
N ARG A 24 -31.83 33.35 -45.72
CA ARG A 24 -32.02 32.86 -47.08
C ARG A 24 -30.84 32.00 -47.59
N PRO A 25 -31.05 31.09 -48.56
CA PRO A 25 -30.02 30.16 -48.99
C PRO A 25 -28.96 30.84 -49.85
N LEU A 26 -27.70 30.84 -49.40
CA LEU A 26 -26.56 31.09 -50.28
C LEU A 26 -26.29 29.84 -51.12
N ARG A 27 -26.23 30.04 -52.44
CA ARG A 27 -25.93 29.00 -53.42
C ARG A 27 -24.56 28.38 -53.18
N LEU A 28 -24.56 27.05 -53.15
CA LEU A 28 -23.39 26.19 -53.19
C LEU A 28 -22.61 26.43 -54.51
N ARG A 29 -21.40 26.99 -54.42
CA ARG A 29 -20.34 26.80 -55.41
C ARG A 29 -19.01 26.80 -54.68
N LEU A 30 -18.40 25.61 -54.60
CA LEU A 30 -16.96 25.29 -54.62
C LEU A 30 -16.73 23.96 -53.89
N LEU A 31 -17.13 22.86 -54.53
CA LEU A 31 -16.71 21.48 -54.20
C LEU A 31 -16.04 20.85 -55.42
N THR A 32 -15.03 21.53 -55.97
CA THR A 32 -14.21 21.00 -57.08
C THR A 32 -12.73 21.25 -56.89
N CYS A 33 -12.26 21.39 -55.63
CA CYS A 33 -10.84 21.45 -55.35
C CYS A 33 -10.38 20.07 -54.83
N PRO A 34 -9.59 19.28 -55.60
CA PRO A 34 -9.13 17.96 -55.17
C PRO A 34 -8.29 18.00 -53.88
N ALA A 35 -7.63 19.14 -53.60
CA ALA A 35 -6.87 19.36 -52.37
C ALA A 35 -7.74 19.35 -51.09
N ILE A 36 -8.98 19.85 -51.16
CA ILE A 36 -9.89 19.89 -49.99
C ILE A 36 -10.49 18.52 -49.72
N ARG A 37 -10.73 17.70 -50.77
CA ARG A 37 -11.14 16.30 -50.59
C ARG A 37 -10.00 15.47 -50.01
N LEU A 38 -8.76 15.69 -50.45
CA LEU A 38 -7.60 15.00 -49.89
C LEU A 38 -7.37 15.38 -48.42
N LEU A 39 -7.51 16.65 -48.04
CA LEU A 39 -7.41 17.12 -46.66
C LEU A 39 -8.56 16.64 -45.77
N ALA A 40 -9.80 16.63 -46.26
CA ALA A 40 -10.94 16.08 -45.51
C ALA A 40 -10.86 14.56 -45.34
N SER A 41 -10.38 13.85 -46.37
CA SER A 41 -10.10 12.41 -46.30
C SER A 41 -8.90 12.09 -45.43
N LEU A 42 -7.85 12.92 -45.42
CA LEU A 42 -6.73 12.80 -44.47
C LEU A 42 -7.19 13.08 -43.05
N CYS A 43 -8.03 14.10 -42.82
CA CYS A 43 -8.57 14.40 -41.50
C CYS A 43 -9.54 13.31 -41.01
N LEU A 44 -10.30 12.66 -41.89
CA LEU A 44 -11.12 11.49 -41.55
C LEU A 44 -10.26 10.24 -41.33
N LEU A 45 -9.20 10.01 -42.11
CA LEU A 45 -8.22 8.94 -41.87
C LEU A 45 -7.42 9.15 -40.57
N PHE A 46 -7.07 10.40 -40.24
CA PHE A 46 -6.45 10.77 -38.96
C PHE A 46 -7.44 10.72 -37.79
N ALA A 47 -8.73 11.03 -38.01
CA ALA A 47 -9.77 10.90 -36.98
C ALA A 47 -10.18 9.43 -36.73
N THR A 48 -10.05 8.55 -37.73
CA THR A 48 -10.28 7.10 -37.56
C THR A 48 -9.04 6.34 -37.08
N MET A 49 -7.83 6.90 -37.24
CA MET A 49 -6.58 6.33 -36.69
C MET A 49 -6.27 6.82 -35.28
N ARG A 50 -7.08 7.74 -34.73
CA ARG A 50 -7.04 8.19 -33.34
C ARG A 50 -8.17 7.60 -32.50
N SER A 51 -8.57 6.37 -32.81
CA SER A 51 -8.97 5.46 -31.74
C SER A 51 -7.67 4.94 -31.15
N GLU A 52 -7.03 5.76 -30.31
CA GLU A 52 -6.04 5.23 -29.37
C GLU A 52 -6.73 4.06 -28.68
N ALA A 53 -6.24 2.85 -28.96
CA ALA A 53 -6.39 1.78 -28.01
C ALA A 53 -5.75 2.32 -26.73
N LEU A 54 -6.56 2.93 -25.86
CA LEU A 54 -6.28 2.95 -24.44
C LEU A 54 -5.89 1.50 -24.16
N ALA A 55 -4.62 1.25 -23.93
CA ALA A 55 -4.14 -0.07 -23.62
C ALA A 55 -4.98 -0.52 -22.42
N VAL A 56 -5.93 -1.42 -22.68
CA VAL A 56 -6.76 -1.97 -21.62
C VAL A 56 -5.77 -2.71 -20.76
N LEU A 57 -5.43 -2.13 -19.62
CA LEU A 57 -4.51 -2.75 -18.69
C LEU A 57 -5.01 -4.17 -18.41
N PRO A 58 -4.13 -5.16 -18.38
CA PRO A 58 -4.55 -6.55 -18.22
C PRO A 58 -5.05 -6.86 -16.79
N PHE A 59 -5.32 -5.84 -15.96
CA PHE A 59 -5.73 -5.99 -14.57
C PHE A 59 -7.23 -5.70 -14.42
N PRO A 60 -8.09 -6.74 -14.38
CA PRO A 60 -9.52 -6.53 -14.19
C PRO A 60 -9.80 -5.87 -12.84
N ARG A 61 -10.88 -5.08 -12.77
CA ARG A 61 -11.39 -4.49 -11.52
C ARG A 61 -12.75 -5.10 -11.18
N PRO A 62 -12.78 -6.26 -10.47
CA PRO A 62 -14.03 -6.86 -10.06
C PRO A 62 -14.84 -5.89 -9.18
N ALA A 63 -16.12 -5.69 -9.49
CA ALA A 63 -17.01 -4.81 -8.71
C ALA A 63 -17.05 -5.19 -7.22
N ALA A 64 -16.83 -6.48 -6.90
CA ALA A 64 -16.80 -6.99 -5.53
C ALA A 64 -15.66 -6.42 -4.66
N ILE A 65 -14.57 -5.91 -5.26
CA ILE A 65 -13.42 -5.35 -4.53
C ILE A 65 -13.23 -3.86 -4.74
N GLU A 66 -14.02 -3.23 -5.61
CA GLU A 66 -13.91 -1.80 -5.89
C GLU A 66 -14.01 -0.93 -4.61
N PRO A 67 -14.87 -1.25 -3.61
CA PRO A 67 -14.84 -0.56 -2.33
C PRO A 67 -13.49 -0.65 -1.59
N ASN A 68 -12.80 -1.80 -1.66
CA ASN A 68 -11.46 -1.96 -1.10
C ASN A 68 -10.44 -1.13 -1.87
N VAL A 69 -10.51 -1.13 -3.20
CA VAL A 69 -9.60 -0.32 -4.02
C VAL A 69 -9.74 1.15 -3.65
N LYS A 70 -10.98 1.66 -3.54
CA LYS A 70 -11.23 3.03 -3.12
C LYS A 70 -10.67 3.32 -1.73
N PHE A 71 -10.84 2.41 -0.78
CA PHE A 71 -10.26 2.53 0.56
C PHE A 71 -8.74 2.68 0.50
N TRP A 72 -8.06 1.83 -0.28
CA TRP A 72 -6.60 1.88 -0.40
C TRP A 72 -6.10 3.10 -1.18
N VAL A 73 -6.87 3.60 -2.15
CA VAL A 73 -6.59 4.91 -2.76
C VAL A 73 -6.62 6.01 -1.70
N ASP A 74 -7.62 6.03 -0.81
CA ASP A 74 -7.68 7.03 0.26
C ASP A 74 -6.52 6.86 1.26
N VAL A 75 -6.15 5.62 1.61
CA VAL A 75 -4.99 5.34 2.50
C VAL A 75 -3.67 5.81 1.89
N PHE A 76 -3.45 5.57 0.60
CA PHE A 76 -2.21 5.93 -0.09
C PHE A 76 -2.16 7.38 -0.56
N ALA A 77 -3.28 8.05 -0.77
CA ALA A 77 -3.30 9.39 -1.37
C ALA A 77 -4.06 10.44 -0.56
N THR A 78 -4.77 10.10 0.52
CA THR A 78 -5.53 11.09 1.30
C THR A 78 -5.08 11.14 2.75
N TYR A 79 -5.06 9.99 3.43
CA TYR A 79 -4.77 9.91 4.85
C TYR A 79 -3.27 9.94 5.13
N GLY A 80 -2.84 10.90 5.95
CA GLY A 80 -1.44 11.07 6.32
C GLY A 80 -1.00 10.13 7.44
N GLU A 81 0.30 10.12 7.72
CA GLU A 81 0.93 9.27 8.75
C GLU A 81 0.42 9.50 10.18
N ARG A 82 -0.31 10.60 10.42
CA ARG A 82 -0.97 10.89 11.71
C ARG A 82 -2.47 10.62 11.71
N ASP A 83 -3.02 10.09 10.62
CA ASP A 83 -4.43 9.69 10.50
C ASP A 83 -4.59 8.20 10.80
N PHE A 84 -5.52 7.89 11.70
CA PHE A 84 -5.83 6.53 12.15
C PHE A 84 -7.28 6.19 11.80
N ILE A 85 -7.46 5.28 10.86
CA ILE A 85 -8.75 4.88 10.30
C ILE A 85 -9.24 3.62 11.01
N VAL A 86 -10.30 3.72 11.81
CA VAL A 86 -10.97 2.56 12.40
C VAL A 86 -11.96 1.99 11.41
N THR A 87 -11.80 0.72 11.08
CA THR A 87 -12.62 0.03 10.09
C THR A 87 -12.90 -1.43 10.49
N ASP A 88 -13.78 -2.08 9.75
CA ASP A 88 -13.97 -3.52 9.77
C ASP A 88 -12.87 -4.18 8.92
N ARG A 89 -12.21 -5.21 9.47
CA ARG A 89 -11.10 -5.89 8.79
C ARG A 89 -11.52 -6.57 7.48
N ASP A 90 -12.71 -7.17 7.41
CA ASP A 90 -13.19 -7.85 6.20
C ASP A 90 -13.97 -6.91 5.27
N GLN A 91 -14.44 -5.77 5.80
CA GLN A 91 -15.14 -4.73 5.05
C GLN A 91 -14.46 -3.37 5.25
N VAL A 92 -13.27 -3.20 4.68
CA VAL A 92 -12.41 -2.03 4.92
C VAL A 92 -13.03 -0.68 4.57
N TRP A 93 -14.03 -0.66 3.69
CA TRP A 93 -14.79 0.54 3.35
C TRP A 93 -15.76 0.99 4.46
N ARG A 94 -16.03 0.14 5.47
CA ARG A 94 -16.84 0.47 6.65
C ARG A 94 -16.00 1.23 7.68
N ILE A 95 -15.76 2.50 7.40
CA ILE A 95 -15.00 3.39 8.28
C ILE A 95 -15.90 3.91 9.41
N TYR A 96 -15.58 3.58 10.65
CA TYR A 96 -16.27 4.09 11.83
C TYR A 96 -15.84 5.53 12.15
N GLN A 97 -14.53 5.77 12.12
CA GLN A 97 -13.91 7.07 12.37
C GLN A 97 -12.52 7.15 11.75
N VAL A 98 -12.13 8.35 11.32
CA VAL A 98 -10.73 8.74 11.10
C VAL A 98 -10.34 9.66 12.24
N LEU A 99 -9.29 9.32 12.98
CA LEU A 99 -8.71 10.13 14.05
C LEU A 99 -7.41 10.74 13.56
N HIS A 100 -7.34 12.07 13.52
CA HIS A 100 -6.10 12.79 13.27
C HIS A 100 -5.39 13.10 14.59
N LEU A 101 -4.13 12.69 14.73
CA LEU A 101 -3.31 13.04 15.89
C LEU A 101 -2.60 14.38 15.67
N PRO A 102 -2.69 15.34 16.60
CA PRO A 102 -1.97 16.60 16.48
C PRO A 102 -0.45 16.39 16.51
N GLY A 103 0.30 17.33 15.94
CA GLY A 103 1.77 17.34 15.89
C GLY A 103 2.33 17.28 14.47
N GLU A 104 3.66 17.31 14.37
CA GLU A 104 4.39 17.24 13.10
C GLU A 104 5.20 15.94 13.01
N GLY A 105 5.44 15.48 11.78
CA GLY A 105 6.19 14.25 11.47
C GLY A 105 5.49 12.97 11.91
N SER A 106 6.22 11.86 11.84
CA SER A 106 5.65 10.54 12.13
C SER A 106 5.29 10.39 13.62
N PRO A 107 4.14 9.77 13.94
CA PRO A 107 3.76 9.53 15.32
C PRO A 107 4.75 8.56 16.00
N SER A 108 4.96 8.74 17.31
CA SER A 108 5.77 7.78 18.06
C SER A 108 5.06 6.44 18.19
N ARG A 109 5.81 5.37 18.49
CA ARG A 109 5.22 4.06 18.78
C ARG A 109 4.22 4.10 19.94
N SER A 110 4.42 5.00 20.90
CA SER A 110 3.47 5.22 21.99
C SER A 110 2.17 5.84 21.47
N ASP A 111 2.27 6.87 20.63
CA ASP A 111 1.11 7.54 20.04
C ASP A 111 0.26 6.56 19.23
N ILE A 112 0.91 5.74 18.39
CA ILE A 112 0.27 4.69 17.59
C ILE A 112 -0.48 3.71 18.49
N ASN A 113 0.17 3.20 19.54
CA ASN A 113 -0.46 2.24 20.46
C ASN A 113 -1.66 2.88 21.18
N THR A 114 -1.51 4.11 21.67
CA THR A 114 -2.59 4.84 22.36
C THR A 114 -3.78 5.09 21.44
N ALA A 115 -3.55 5.54 20.21
CA ALA A 115 -4.62 5.72 19.22
C ALA A 115 -5.33 4.39 18.92
N ASN A 116 -4.56 3.33 18.69
CA ASN A 116 -5.09 1.99 18.44
C ASN A 116 -5.99 1.48 19.57
N ASP A 117 -5.53 1.61 20.82
CA ASP A 117 -6.26 1.13 21.99
C ASP A 117 -7.52 1.97 22.23
N TYR A 118 -7.39 3.30 22.18
CA TYR A 118 -8.52 4.22 22.35
C TYR A 118 -9.64 3.92 21.34
N LEU A 119 -9.29 3.83 20.07
CA LEU A 119 -10.24 3.62 18.99
C LEU A 119 -10.91 2.24 19.07
N LYS A 120 -10.15 1.18 19.36
CA LYS A 120 -10.71 -0.17 19.49
C LYS A 120 -11.63 -0.28 20.70
N VAL A 121 -11.24 0.24 21.86
CA VAL A 121 -12.09 0.20 23.07
C VAL A 121 -13.39 0.96 22.83
N LYS A 122 -13.30 2.17 22.26
CA LYS A 122 -14.46 3.02 21.96
C LYS A 122 -15.45 2.32 21.04
N PHE A 123 -15.01 1.87 19.86
CA PHE A 123 -15.91 1.27 18.88
C PHE A 123 -16.36 -0.14 19.26
N ASN A 124 -15.57 -0.89 20.02
CA ASN A 124 -16.01 -2.17 20.56
C ASN A 124 -17.19 -1.98 21.53
N SER A 125 -17.12 -0.97 22.40
CA SER A 125 -18.21 -0.62 23.31
C SER A 125 -19.49 -0.25 22.56
N ILE A 126 -19.39 0.66 21.58
CA ILE A 126 -20.54 1.10 20.75
C ILE A 126 -21.16 -0.11 20.02
N LEU A 127 -20.35 -0.90 19.32
CA LEU A 127 -20.83 -2.01 18.52
C LEU A 127 -21.49 -3.09 19.39
N ASN A 128 -20.91 -3.43 20.54
CA ASN A 128 -21.54 -4.39 21.46
C ASN A 128 -22.85 -3.88 22.05
N ARG A 129 -22.94 -2.57 22.32
CA ARG A 129 -24.17 -1.95 22.81
C ARG A 129 -25.28 -2.04 21.77
N LEU A 130 -24.98 -1.67 20.53
CA LEU A 130 -25.93 -1.79 19.41
C LEU A 130 -26.29 -3.25 19.10
N ALA A 131 -25.32 -4.18 19.22
CA ALA A 131 -25.57 -5.62 19.06
C ALA A 131 -26.59 -6.19 20.06
N SER A 132 -26.69 -5.59 21.26
CA SER A 132 -27.69 -5.99 22.27
C SER A 132 -29.12 -5.51 21.96
N GLY A 133 -29.33 -4.81 20.83
CA GLY A 133 -30.63 -4.29 20.42
C GLY A 133 -31.02 -2.97 21.07
N GLN A 134 -30.11 -2.35 21.82
CA GLN A 134 -30.33 -1.01 22.37
C GLN A 134 -30.37 0.04 21.27
N ALA A 135 -31.27 1.02 21.40
CA ALA A 135 -31.30 2.16 20.48
C ALA A 135 -30.01 3.01 20.60
N PRO A 136 -29.55 3.62 19.51
CA PRO A 136 -28.45 4.59 19.55
C PRO A 136 -28.73 5.74 20.53
N ALA A 137 -27.81 5.99 21.46
CA ALA A 137 -28.00 6.94 22.56
C ALA A 137 -27.52 8.35 22.22
N ASP A 138 -26.55 8.47 21.31
CA ASP A 138 -25.96 9.74 20.90
C ASP A 138 -25.71 9.80 19.38
N TYR A 139 -25.14 10.91 18.93
CA TYR A 139 -24.83 11.14 17.52
C TYR A 139 -23.83 10.13 16.94
N GLU A 140 -22.85 9.70 17.72
CA GLU A 140 -21.82 8.79 17.23
C GLU A 140 -22.39 7.39 17.02
N GLU A 141 -23.19 6.93 17.96
CA GLU A 141 -23.88 5.66 17.82
C GLU A 141 -24.94 5.69 16.72
N GLN A 142 -25.60 6.83 16.50
CA GLN A 142 -26.51 7.00 15.36
C GLN A 142 -25.75 6.89 14.03
N ARG A 143 -24.56 7.48 13.94
CA ARG A 143 -23.68 7.34 12.78
C ARG A 143 -23.24 5.89 12.58
N VAL A 144 -22.80 5.21 13.64
CA VAL A 144 -22.38 3.80 13.55
C VAL A 144 -23.56 2.92 13.14
N ALA A 145 -24.72 3.05 13.76
CA ALA A 145 -25.93 2.30 13.41
C ALA A 145 -26.37 2.51 11.95
N ALA A 146 -26.18 3.72 11.40
CA ALA A 146 -26.47 4.00 10.00
C ALA A 146 -25.60 3.19 9.02
N LEU A 147 -24.39 2.78 9.41
CA LEU A 147 -23.49 1.93 8.59
C LEU A 147 -24.00 0.49 8.45
N PHE A 148 -24.91 0.04 9.32
CA PHE A 148 -25.48 -1.32 9.35
C PHE A 148 -26.96 -1.31 8.95
N LYS A 149 -27.42 -0.29 8.23
CA LYS A 149 -28.84 -0.15 7.88
C LYS A 149 -29.31 -1.36 7.07
N GLY A 150 -30.24 -2.13 7.65
CA GLY A 150 -30.80 -3.34 7.03
C GLY A 150 -30.04 -4.63 7.37
N GLU A 151 -28.99 -4.55 8.19
CA GLU A 151 -28.25 -5.70 8.69
C GLU A 151 -28.80 -6.22 10.03
N PRO A 152 -28.64 -7.52 10.32
CA PRO A 152 -29.07 -8.08 11.60
C PRO A 152 -28.20 -7.60 12.77
N LEU A 153 -28.72 -7.71 14.00
CA LEU A 153 -27.97 -7.36 15.21
C LEU A 153 -26.64 -8.12 15.35
N SER A 154 -26.57 -9.35 14.83
CA SER A 154 -25.34 -10.15 14.80
C SER A 154 -24.21 -9.50 13.99
N ALA A 155 -24.53 -8.63 13.03
CA ALA A 155 -23.52 -7.93 12.23
C ALA A 155 -22.70 -6.95 13.09
N TYR A 156 -23.33 -6.28 14.06
CA TYR A 156 -22.62 -5.43 15.02
C TYR A 156 -21.67 -6.25 15.91
N ALA A 157 -22.12 -7.41 16.39
CA ALA A 157 -21.30 -8.31 17.21
C ALA A 157 -20.07 -8.84 16.43
N ALA A 158 -20.28 -9.22 15.17
CA ALA A 158 -19.19 -9.64 14.28
C ALA A 158 -18.20 -8.48 14.05
N ALA A 159 -18.70 -7.29 13.74
CA ALA A 159 -17.89 -6.08 13.56
C ALA A 159 -17.07 -5.72 14.81
N ALA A 160 -17.65 -5.88 16.01
CA ALA A 160 -16.96 -5.61 17.28
C ALA A 160 -15.71 -6.49 17.47
N GLN A 161 -15.75 -7.74 16.97
CA GLN A 161 -14.63 -8.69 16.99
C GLN A 161 -13.65 -8.45 15.83
N ASN A 162 -14.09 -7.74 14.79
CA ASN A 162 -13.33 -7.54 13.56
C ASN A 162 -12.71 -6.14 13.42
N LEU A 163 -12.70 -5.36 14.50
CA LEU A 163 -12.13 -4.01 14.50
C LEU A 163 -10.65 -4.02 14.10
N ARG A 164 -10.33 -3.14 13.16
CA ARG A 164 -8.97 -2.84 12.72
C ARG A 164 -8.76 -1.33 12.73
N VAL A 165 -7.52 -0.93 13.03
CA VAL A 165 -7.06 0.44 12.80
C VAL A 165 -6.01 0.37 11.70
N GLN A 166 -6.18 1.19 10.68
CA GLN A 166 -5.26 1.36 9.57
C GLN A 166 -4.64 2.75 9.69
N GLU A 167 -3.32 2.84 9.64
CA GLU A 167 -2.60 4.12 9.57
C GLU A 167 -2.70 4.65 8.13
N GLY A 168 -2.82 5.97 7.99
CA GLY A 168 -2.65 6.63 6.71
C GLY A 168 -1.22 6.46 6.19
N MET A 169 -1.08 6.41 4.87
CA MET A 169 0.18 6.11 4.20
C MET A 169 0.55 7.14 3.13
N ARG A 170 -0.10 8.32 3.12
CA ARG A 170 0.07 9.32 2.05
C ARG A 170 1.52 9.75 1.88
N GLU A 171 2.22 10.09 2.97
CA GLU A 171 3.61 10.53 2.91
C GLU A 171 4.54 9.38 2.50
N GLN A 172 4.35 8.18 3.05
CA GLN A 172 5.18 7.03 2.68
C GLN A 172 5.02 6.65 1.21
N PHE A 173 3.79 6.72 0.69
CA PHE A 173 3.48 6.47 -0.72
C PHE A 173 4.06 7.55 -1.63
N ARG A 174 3.93 8.84 -1.26
CA ARG A 174 4.58 9.97 -1.94
C ARG A 174 6.09 9.76 -2.08
N GLU A 175 6.74 9.37 -0.99
CA GLU A 175 8.18 9.09 -1.00
C GLU A 175 8.52 7.84 -1.83
N GLY A 176 7.60 6.87 -1.93
CA GLY A 176 7.70 5.72 -2.83
C GLY A 176 7.70 6.16 -4.30
N LEU A 177 6.76 7.02 -4.69
CA LEU A 177 6.67 7.61 -6.03
C LEU A 177 7.96 8.33 -6.42
N LEU A 178 8.55 9.12 -5.50
CA LEU A 178 9.82 9.80 -5.73
C LEU A 178 10.98 8.80 -5.90
N ARG A 179 11.08 7.77 -5.05
CA ARG A 179 12.10 6.72 -5.20
C ARG A 179 11.93 5.92 -6.49
N SER A 180 10.70 5.68 -6.93
CA SER A 180 10.38 4.91 -8.14
C SER A 180 11.04 5.50 -9.39
N ARG A 181 11.22 6.83 -9.45
CA ARG A 181 11.80 7.55 -10.60
C ARG A 181 13.14 6.99 -11.05
N TYR A 182 13.95 6.51 -10.11
CA TYR A 182 15.25 5.95 -10.42
C TYR A 182 15.16 4.52 -10.98
N TYR A 183 14.25 3.69 -10.46
CA TYR A 183 14.22 2.25 -10.75
C TYR A 183 13.27 1.87 -11.88
N ARG A 184 12.17 2.61 -12.02
CA ARG A 184 10.99 2.21 -12.79
C ARG A 184 11.30 1.83 -14.23
N SER A 185 12.04 2.66 -14.96
CA SER A 185 12.39 2.39 -16.38
C SER A 185 13.17 1.09 -16.56
N THR A 186 14.10 0.78 -15.65
CA THR A 186 14.88 -0.46 -15.71
C THR A 186 14.01 -1.66 -15.36
N MET A 187 13.15 -1.53 -14.36
CA MET A 187 12.27 -2.62 -13.94
C MET A 187 11.19 -2.93 -14.97
N GLU A 188 10.58 -1.91 -15.57
CA GLU A 188 9.59 -2.05 -16.64
C GLU A 188 10.18 -2.75 -17.86
N ARG A 189 11.44 -2.43 -18.19
CA ARG A 189 12.19 -3.12 -19.24
C ARG A 189 12.41 -4.59 -18.90
N ILE A 190 12.87 -4.93 -17.69
CA ILE A 190 13.05 -6.32 -17.25
C ILE A 190 11.75 -7.12 -17.39
N PHE A 191 10.62 -6.52 -17.00
CA PHE A 191 9.30 -7.16 -17.11
C PHE A 191 8.89 -7.35 -18.58
N SER A 192 9.04 -6.30 -19.39
CA SER A 192 8.72 -6.33 -20.82
C SER A 192 9.56 -7.36 -21.58
N ASP A 193 10.86 -7.48 -21.27
CA ASP A 193 11.80 -8.41 -21.90
C ASP A 193 11.40 -9.88 -21.71
N VAL A 194 10.60 -10.20 -20.68
CA VAL A 194 10.06 -11.55 -20.43
C VAL A 194 8.55 -11.67 -20.72
N GLY A 195 7.97 -10.67 -21.39
CA GLY A 195 6.57 -10.66 -21.81
C GLY A 195 5.57 -10.43 -20.68
N LEU A 196 6.00 -9.83 -19.56
CA LEU A 196 5.11 -9.41 -18.49
C LEU A 196 4.62 -7.97 -18.72
N PRO A 197 3.42 -7.61 -18.24
CA PRO A 197 2.98 -6.22 -18.23
C PRO A 197 3.93 -5.35 -17.40
N PRO A 198 4.53 -4.29 -17.97
CA PRO A 198 5.47 -3.43 -17.26
C PRO A 198 4.82 -2.74 -16.06
N GLU A 199 3.52 -2.49 -16.07
CA GLU A 199 2.80 -1.86 -14.96
C GLU A 199 2.83 -2.67 -13.67
N LEU A 200 3.15 -3.98 -13.71
CA LEU A 200 3.34 -4.77 -12.49
C LEU A 200 4.44 -4.22 -11.57
N VAL A 201 5.34 -3.37 -12.07
CA VAL A 201 6.36 -2.70 -11.24
C VAL A 201 5.77 -1.87 -10.09
N VAL A 202 4.52 -1.39 -10.21
CA VAL A 202 3.86 -0.65 -9.12
C VAL A 202 3.63 -1.52 -7.89
N LEU A 203 3.75 -2.85 -8.00
CA LEU A 203 3.74 -3.72 -6.84
C LEU A 203 4.90 -3.41 -5.87
N ALA A 204 6.02 -2.86 -6.37
CA ALA A 204 7.11 -2.38 -5.55
C ALA A 204 6.73 -1.19 -4.64
N ASP A 205 5.69 -0.41 -4.99
CA ASP A 205 5.13 0.61 -4.10
C ASP A 205 4.49 -0.03 -2.87
N VAL A 206 3.70 -1.08 -3.09
CA VAL A 206 2.99 -1.84 -2.04
C VAL A 206 3.97 -2.57 -1.12
N GLU A 207 5.03 -3.16 -1.69
CA GLU A 207 5.99 -3.95 -0.90
C GLU A 207 6.92 -3.12 -0.01
N SER A 208 7.53 -2.08 -0.57
CA SER A 208 8.57 -1.32 0.13
C SER A 208 8.56 0.17 -0.16
N GLY A 209 7.67 0.65 -1.03
CA GLY A 209 7.78 1.97 -1.62
C GLY A 209 9.12 2.15 -2.34
N PHE A 210 9.59 1.18 -3.12
CA PHE A 210 10.91 1.24 -3.79
C PHE A 210 12.14 1.41 -2.87
N TYR A 211 12.04 1.04 -1.59
CA TYR A 211 13.16 1.14 -0.66
C TYR A 211 14.07 -0.09 -0.70
N ASN A 212 15.19 -0.01 -1.41
CA ASN A 212 16.13 -1.13 -1.64
C ASN A 212 16.86 -1.68 -0.40
N ARG A 213 16.67 -1.07 0.77
CA ARG A 213 17.18 -1.57 2.05
C ARG A 213 16.07 -1.95 3.03
N ALA A 214 14.83 -2.05 2.54
CA ALA A 214 13.69 -2.46 3.36
C ALA A 214 13.96 -3.83 4.00
N ARG A 215 13.58 -3.95 5.27
CA ARG A 215 13.67 -5.20 6.04
C ARG A 215 12.41 -5.34 6.87
N SER A 216 11.67 -6.43 6.67
CA SER A 216 10.53 -6.75 7.51
C SER A 216 10.94 -7.54 8.74
N SER A 217 10.10 -7.55 9.77
CA SER A 217 10.24 -8.41 10.94
C SER A 217 10.18 -9.90 10.59
N ALA A 218 9.51 -10.26 9.49
CA ALA A 218 9.43 -11.62 8.96
C ALA A 218 10.68 -12.02 8.14
N GLY A 219 11.64 -11.11 7.95
CA GLY A 219 12.90 -11.38 7.24
C GLY A 219 12.83 -11.22 5.72
N ALA A 220 11.78 -10.58 5.21
CA ALA A 220 11.74 -10.06 3.85
C ALA A 220 12.74 -8.91 3.69
N VAL A 221 13.38 -8.81 2.52
CA VAL A 221 14.44 -7.82 2.25
C VAL A 221 14.27 -7.30 0.83
N GLY A 222 14.59 -6.03 0.61
CA GLY A 222 14.72 -5.44 -0.72
C GLY A 222 13.47 -4.71 -1.18
N ILE A 223 13.49 -4.24 -2.43
CA ILE A 223 12.38 -3.54 -3.06
C ILE A 223 11.15 -4.45 -3.14
N TRP A 224 11.38 -5.72 -3.48
CA TRP A 224 10.35 -6.71 -3.76
C TRP A 224 10.04 -7.62 -2.57
N GLN A 225 10.62 -7.31 -1.40
CA GLN A 225 10.37 -7.98 -0.12
C GLN A 225 10.43 -9.51 -0.17
N PHE A 226 11.43 -10.05 -0.87
CA PHE A 226 11.62 -11.50 -0.85
C PHE A 226 12.03 -12.02 0.52
N THR A 227 11.29 -13.00 1.04
CA THR A 227 11.76 -13.81 2.16
C THR A 227 12.98 -14.63 1.74
N ARG A 228 13.81 -15.05 2.71
CA ARG A 228 14.99 -15.87 2.41
C ARG A 228 14.64 -17.20 1.74
N GLY A 229 13.51 -17.81 2.13
CA GLY A 229 13.05 -19.09 1.59
C GLY A 229 12.67 -18.96 0.12
N THR A 230 11.75 -18.05 -0.18
CA THR A 230 11.29 -17.78 -1.55
C THR A 230 12.43 -17.26 -2.43
N GLY A 231 13.20 -16.28 -1.95
CA GLY A 231 14.26 -15.65 -2.73
C GLY A 231 15.34 -16.64 -3.21
N ARG A 232 15.65 -17.70 -2.42
CA ARG A 232 16.62 -18.72 -2.81
C ARG A 232 16.22 -19.55 -4.02
N GLN A 233 14.94 -19.54 -4.41
CA GLN A 233 14.46 -20.21 -5.61
C GLN A 233 14.82 -19.42 -6.89
N PHE A 234 15.09 -18.12 -6.76
CA PHE A 234 15.23 -17.20 -7.90
C PHE A 234 16.54 -16.42 -7.94
N MET A 235 17.26 -16.31 -6.82
CA MET A 235 18.47 -15.50 -6.67
C MET A 235 19.43 -16.03 -5.59
N ARG A 236 20.69 -15.54 -5.58
CA ARG A 236 21.76 -16.03 -4.70
C ARG A 236 21.69 -15.37 -3.33
N ILE A 237 21.25 -16.14 -2.34
CA ILE A 237 21.21 -15.75 -0.93
C ILE A 237 22.06 -16.68 -0.06
N THR A 238 23.27 -16.23 0.26
CA THR A 238 24.27 -16.94 1.07
C THR A 238 24.47 -16.27 2.44
N ARG A 239 25.56 -16.59 3.14
CA ARG A 239 25.95 -15.92 4.39
C ARG A 239 26.66 -14.58 4.13
N TYR A 240 27.30 -14.45 2.97
CA TYR A 240 28.18 -13.33 2.65
C TYR A 240 27.66 -12.46 1.51
N HIS A 241 26.62 -12.93 0.82
CA HIS A 241 26.04 -12.29 -0.34
C HIS A 241 24.52 -12.45 -0.33
N ASP A 242 23.80 -11.38 -0.63
CA ASP A 242 22.34 -11.35 -0.64
C ASP A 242 21.84 -10.48 -1.80
N ASP A 243 21.43 -11.14 -2.88
CA ASP A 243 20.90 -10.50 -4.10
C ASP A 243 19.63 -9.69 -3.87
N ARG A 244 18.94 -9.88 -2.74
CA ARG A 244 17.77 -9.06 -2.37
C ARG A 244 18.12 -7.58 -2.14
N LEU A 245 19.40 -7.24 -2.07
CA LEU A 245 19.87 -5.86 -1.93
C LEU A 245 20.32 -5.25 -3.27
N ASP A 246 20.23 -6.00 -4.36
CA ASP A 246 20.41 -5.53 -5.74
C ASP A 246 19.05 -5.40 -6.44
N PRO A 247 18.56 -4.17 -6.65
CA PRO A 247 17.29 -3.91 -7.32
C PRO A 247 17.11 -4.62 -8.67
N ALA A 248 18.15 -4.71 -9.50
CA ALA A 248 18.01 -5.32 -10.82
C ALA A 248 17.83 -6.84 -10.70
N THR A 249 18.72 -7.49 -9.94
CA THR A 249 18.67 -8.94 -9.70
C THR A 249 17.38 -9.34 -8.97
N GLU A 250 16.95 -8.55 -7.99
CA GLU A 250 15.70 -8.78 -7.27
C GLU A 250 14.47 -8.60 -8.18
N THR A 251 14.50 -7.66 -9.11
CA THR A 251 13.43 -7.45 -10.10
C THR A 251 13.32 -8.63 -11.07
N GLU A 252 14.44 -9.18 -11.53
CA GLU A 252 14.42 -10.40 -12.35
C GLU A 252 13.81 -11.58 -11.58
N ALA A 253 14.07 -11.67 -10.27
CA ALA A 253 13.44 -12.69 -9.41
C ALA A 253 11.92 -12.45 -9.27
N ALA A 254 11.48 -11.21 -9.06
CA ALA A 254 10.07 -10.84 -9.02
C ALA A 254 9.35 -11.19 -10.33
N ALA A 255 9.96 -10.86 -11.48
CA ALA A 255 9.44 -11.20 -12.80
C ALA A 255 9.27 -12.73 -12.96
N LYS A 256 10.27 -13.53 -12.55
CA LYS A 256 10.17 -15.00 -12.60
C LYS A 256 9.03 -15.53 -11.73
N LEU A 257 8.88 -15.02 -10.51
CA LEU A 257 7.81 -15.43 -9.59
C LEU A 257 6.42 -15.05 -10.11
N LEU A 258 6.22 -13.79 -10.53
CA LEU A 258 4.94 -13.31 -11.07
C LEU A 258 4.55 -14.05 -12.34
N ARG A 259 5.51 -14.35 -13.23
CA ARG A 259 5.28 -15.18 -14.41
C ARG A 259 4.85 -16.59 -14.02
N SER A 260 5.53 -17.21 -13.06
CA SER A 260 5.16 -18.54 -12.54
C SER A 260 3.75 -18.55 -11.97
N ASN A 261 3.39 -17.53 -11.18
CA ASN A 261 2.05 -17.39 -10.64
C ASN A 261 1.01 -17.22 -11.76
N TYR A 262 1.28 -16.37 -12.75
CA TYR A 262 0.37 -16.18 -13.87
C TYR A 262 0.17 -17.47 -14.69
N LEU A 263 1.23 -18.23 -14.94
CA LEU A 263 1.14 -19.55 -15.59
C LEU A 263 0.33 -20.56 -14.77
N THR A 264 0.34 -20.44 -13.44
CA THR A 264 -0.43 -21.31 -12.54
C THR A 264 -1.92 -20.98 -12.55
N PHE A 265 -2.28 -19.70 -12.50
CA PHE A 265 -3.67 -19.28 -12.29
C PHE A 265 -4.39 -18.78 -13.56
N GLY A 266 -3.64 -18.39 -14.60
CA GLY A 266 -4.18 -17.83 -15.84
C GLY A 266 -4.81 -16.44 -15.70
N ASN A 267 -4.74 -15.81 -14.53
CA ASN A 267 -5.29 -14.48 -14.29
C ASN A 267 -4.51 -13.70 -13.22
N TRP A 268 -4.49 -12.37 -13.36
CA TRP A 268 -3.73 -11.48 -12.48
C TRP A 268 -4.24 -11.35 -11.05
N PRO A 269 -5.56 -11.32 -10.76
CA PRO A 269 -6.04 -11.28 -9.38
C PRO A 269 -5.45 -12.39 -8.50
N LEU A 270 -5.52 -13.65 -8.95
CA LEU A 270 -4.93 -14.77 -8.21
C LEU A 270 -3.40 -14.73 -8.25
N ALA A 271 -2.79 -14.38 -9.39
CA ALA A 271 -1.33 -14.38 -9.53
C ALA A 271 -0.63 -13.35 -8.65
N ILE A 272 -1.24 -12.16 -8.49
CA ILE A 272 -0.73 -11.09 -7.63
C ILE A 272 -1.01 -11.44 -6.16
N THR A 273 -2.21 -11.90 -5.80
CA THR A 273 -2.48 -12.36 -4.43
C THR A 273 -1.57 -13.54 -4.02
N ALA A 274 -1.20 -14.43 -4.96
CA ALA A 274 -0.22 -15.49 -4.73
C ALA A 274 1.20 -14.99 -4.45
N TYR A 275 1.55 -13.76 -4.84
CA TYR A 275 2.86 -13.19 -4.56
C TYR A 275 3.03 -12.95 -3.05
N ASP A 276 2.00 -12.38 -2.40
CA ASP A 276 1.94 -12.18 -0.95
C ASP A 276 1.64 -13.48 -0.19
N TYR A 277 0.55 -14.16 -0.56
CA TYR A 277 0.09 -15.33 0.20
C TYR A 277 0.95 -16.58 -0.02
N GLY A 278 1.65 -16.65 -1.15
CA GLY A 278 2.38 -17.82 -1.62
C GLY A 278 1.54 -18.67 -2.58
N THR A 279 2.19 -19.14 -3.64
CA THR A 279 1.57 -19.90 -4.75
C THR A 279 0.81 -21.14 -4.27
N GLY A 280 1.40 -21.94 -3.37
CA GLY A 280 0.79 -23.19 -2.90
C GLY A 280 -0.50 -22.98 -2.11
N GLY A 281 -0.54 -21.99 -1.22
CA GLY A 281 -1.77 -21.64 -0.49
C GLY A 281 -2.84 -21.09 -1.44
N MET A 282 -2.42 -20.26 -2.40
CA MET A 282 -3.35 -19.69 -3.38
C MET A 282 -3.93 -20.76 -4.33
N VAL A 283 -3.19 -21.84 -4.63
CA VAL A 283 -3.72 -23.02 -5.34
C VAL A 283 -4.85 -23.68 -4.54
N GLN A 284 -4.65 -23.95 -3.25
CA GLN A 284 -5.69 -24.57 -2.40
C GLN A 284 -6.95 -23.71 -2.34
N ALA A 285 -6.79 -22.40 -2.18
CA ALA A 285 -7.88 -21.44 -2.19
C ALA A 285 -8.62 -21.41 -3.54
N ALA A 286 -7.88 -21.41 -4.66
CA ALA A 286 -8.46 -21.45 -6.00
C ALA A 286 -9.21 -22.77 -6.26
N GLU A 287 -8.69 -23.90 -5.80
CA GLU A 287 -9.38 -25.21 -5.88
C GLU A 287 -10.70 -25.20 -5.10
N GLN A 288 -10.69 -24.69 -3.85
CA GLN A 288 -11.88 -24.65 -3.00
C GLN A 288 -13.01 -23.76 -3.55
N TYR A 289 -12.67 -22.69 -4.26
CA TYR A 289 -13.63 -21.71 -4.75
C TYR A 289 -13.71 -21.63 -6.28
N ALA A 290 -13.23 -22.66 -6.98
CA ALA A 290 -13.25 -22.76 -8.45
C ALA A 290 -12.65 -21.53 -9.16
N GLY A 291 -11.58 -20.96 -8.59
CA GLY A 291 -10.89 -19.78 -9.12
C GLY A 291 -11.66 -18.46 -9.00
N ASP A 292 -12.83 -18.45 -8.34
CA ASP A 292 -13.61 -17.23 -8.12
C ASP A 292 -12.94 -16.34 -7.07
N TYR A 293 -12.21 -15.32 -7.56
CA TYR A 293 -11.47 -14.38 -6.74
C TYR A 293 -12.33 -13.72 -5.65
N ALA A 294 -13.56 -13.31 -5.99
CA ALA A 294 -14.44 -12.61 -5.06
C ALA A 294 -14.95 -13.53 -3.93
N ARG A 295 -15.15 -14.81 -4.23
CA ARG A 295 -15.49 -15.80 -3.19
C ARG A 295 -14.29 -16.15 -2.32
N ILE A 296 -13.08 -16.21 -2.88
CA ILE A 296 -11.85 -16.50 -2.13
C ILE A 296 -11.60 -15.42 -1.08
N ILE A 297 -11.51 -14.15 -1.49
CA ILE A 297 -11.23 -13.04 -0.55
C ILE A 297 -12.28 -12.94 0.55
N ARG A 298 -13.54 -13.30 0.27
CA ARG A 298 -14.65 -13.20 1.21
C ARG A 298 -14.69 -14.37 2.19
N ASN A 299 -14.45 -15.59 1.70
CA ASN A 299 -14.84 -16.80 2.43
C ASN A 299 -13.65 -17.74 2.73
N TYR A 300 -12.51 -17.60 2.07
CA TYR A 300 -11.35 -18.44 2.37
C TYR A 300 -10.71 -18.01 3.70
N ASP A 301 -10.46 -18.98 4.56
CA ASP A 301 -9.96 -18.81 5.93
C ASP A 301 -8.70 -19.68 6.18
N GLY A 302 -7.96 -19.97 5.11
CA GLY A 302 -6.74 -20.77 5.18
C GLY A 302 -5.67 -20.17 6.10
N PRO A 303 -4.73 -21.01 6.61
CA PRO A 303 -3.63 -20.54 7.45
C PRO A 303 -2.89 -19.38 6.80
N HIS A 304 -2.68 -18.31 7.56
CA HIS A 304 -2.01 -17.08 7.12
C HIS A 304 -2.70 -16.27 6.01
N PHE A 305 -3.88 -16.69 5.51
CA PHE A 305 -4.68 -15.90 4.56
C PHE A 305 -5.46 -14.80 5.29
N GLY A 306 -4.72 -13.77 5.69
CA GLY A 306 -5.23 -12.70 6.54
C GLY A 306 -5.62 -11.45 5.77
N PHE A 307 -5.71 -10.35 6.53
CA PHE A 307 -6.04 -9.01 6.03
C PHE A 307 -5.17 -8.58 4.85
N ALA A 308 -3.85 -8.78 4.93
CA ALA A 308 -2.91 -8.40 3.89
C ALA A 308 -3.24 -9.10 2.56
N SER A 309 -3.24 -10.43 2.55
CA SER A 309 -3.53 -11.22 1.34
C SER A 309 -4.90 -10.95 0.74
N LYS A 310 -5.94 -10.74 1.57
CA LYS A 310 -7.29 -10.39 1.11
C LYS A 310 -7.37 -9.02 0.43
N ASN A 311 -6.47 -8.10 0.79
CA ASN A 311 -6.44 -6.73 0.26
C ASN A 311 -5.36 -6.50 -0.79
N TYR A 312 -4.39 -7.40 -0.93
CA TYR A 312 -3.18 -7.20 -1.71
C TYR A 312 -3.43 -6.83 -3.18
N TYR A 313 -4.41 -7.44 -3.85
CA TYR A 313 -4.75 -7.04 -5.21
C TYR A 313 -5.46 -5.69 -5.27
N ALA A 314 -6.26 -5.33 -4.24
CA ALA A 314 -6.88 -4.02 -4.16
C ALA A 314 -5.85 -2.91 -3.89
N GLU A 315 -4.84 -3.18 -3.06
CA GLU A 315 -3.67 -2.33 -2.85
C GLU A 315 -2.89 -2.12 -4.16
N PHE A 316 -2.63 -3.19 -4.91
CA PHE A 316 -2.02 -3.10 -6.24
C PHE A 316 -2.82 -2.21 -7.20
N LEU A 317 -4.15 -2.41 -7.29
CA LEU A 317 -5.01 -1.61 -8.16
C LEU A 317 -5.06 -0.13 -7.73
N ALA A 318 -5.00 0.13 -6.42
CA ALA A 318 -4.93 1.49 -5.89
C ALA A 318 -3.60 2.16 -6.26
N ALA A 319 -2.47 1.47 -6.03
CA ALA A 319 -1.14 1.96 -6.39
C ALA A 319 -1.02 2.20 -7.91
N LEU A 320 -1.55 1.30 -8.73
CA LEU A 320 -1.61 1.45 -10.18
C LEU A 320 -2.39 2.69 -10.60
N GLN A 321 -3.58 2.89 -10.03
CA GLN A 321 -4.41 4.06 -10.31
C GLN A 321 -3.70 5.36 -9.93
N ILE A 322 -3.08 5.41 -8.76
CA ILE A 322 -2.34 6.60 -8.31
C ILE A 322 -1.16 6.87 -9.24
N ASN A 323 -0.39 5.85 -9.63
CA ASN A 323 0.72 5.99 -10.57
C ASN A 323 0.27 6.48 -11.96
N GLN A 324 -0.94 6.11 -12.41
CA GLN A 324 -1.48 6.57 -13.70
C GLN A 324 -1.96 8.02 -13.68
N PHE A 325 -2.47 8.47 -12.54
CA PHE A 325 -3.05 9.79 -12.36
C PHE A 325 -2.29 10.57 -11.28
N GLU A 326 -0.97 10.48 -11.29
CA GLU A 326 -0.13 10.98 -10.20
C GLU A 326 -0.36 12.46 -9.93
N ASP A 327 -0.36 13.29 -10.99
CA ASP A 327 -0.60 14.74 -10.89
C ASP A 327 -1.95 15.09 -10.25
N ALA A 328 -2.95 14.20 -10.35
CA ALA A 328 -4.25 14.41 -9.73
C ALA A 328 -4.25 14.10 -8.22
N TYR A 329 -3.44 13.15 -7.77
CA TYR A 329 -3.35 12.72 -6.37
C TYR A 329 -2.24 13.44 -5.59
N PHE A 330 -1.17 13.81 -6.27
CA PHE A 330 0.04 14.44 -5.74
C PHE A 330 0.52 15.57 -6.66
N PRO A 331 -0.28 16.66 -6.80
CA PRO A 331 0.07 17.80 -7.65
C PRO A 331 1.34 18.55 -7.17
N ASP A 332 1.81 18.25 -5.95
CA ASP A 332 2.98 18.83 -5.29
C ASP A 332 4.28 18.06 -5.54
N ILE A 333 4.23 16.85 -6.12
CA ILE A 333 5.45 16.12 -6.48
C ILE A 333 6.12 16.81 -7.67
N ARG A 334 7.40 17.14 -7.53
CA ARG A 334 8.23 17.62 -8.64
C ARG A 334 9.32 16.61 -8.97
N TYR A 335 9.65 16.49 -10.26
CA TYR A 335 10.59 15.46 -10.73
C TYR A 335 12.00 15.61 -10.14
N ASP A 336 12.44 16.83 -9.87
CA ASP A 336 13.73 17.17 -9.29
C ASP A 336 13.85 16.84 -7.78
N GLU A 337 12.76 16.45 -7.13
CA GLU A 337 12.73 16.01 -5.73
C GLU A 337 13.14 14.54 -5.55
N ALA A 338 13.30 13.78 -6.64
CA ALA A 338 13.64 12.37 -6.57
C ALA A 338 15.01 12.17 -5.87
N PRO A 339 15.06 11.44 -4.73
CA PRO A 339 16.31 11.22 -4.03
C PRO A 339 17.25 10.35 -4.88
N PRO A 340 18.58 10.55 -4.80
CA PRO A 340 19.51 9.62 -5.42
C PRO A 340 19.32 8.23 -4.84
N PRO A 341 19.51 7.17 -5.64
CA PRO A 341 19.40 5.80 -5.17
C PRO A 341 20.39 5.53 -4.04
N LEU A 342 19.99 4.71 -3.07
CA LEU A 342 20.95 4.23 -2.09
C LEU A 342 21.94 3.28 -2.76
N PRO A 343 23.23 3.33 -2.38
CA PRO A 343 24.24 2.41 -2.91
C PRO A 343 23.81 0.96 -2.73
N VAL A 344 23.90 0.19 -3.81
CA VAL A 344 23.71 -1.27 -3.84
C VAL A 344 24.82 -1.92 -2.99
N ARG A 345 24.42 -2.78 -2.05
CA ARG A 345 25.33 -3.47 -1.14
C ARG A 345 24.87 -4.92 -0.96
N THR A 346 25.26 -5.78 -1.89
CA THR A 346 24.96 -7.22 -1.84
C THR A 346 25.90 -7.97 -0.92
N ASP A 347 27.09 -7.44 -0.67
CA ASP A 347 28.06 -8.04 0.25
C ASP A 347 27.74 -7.71 1.70
N PHE A 348 27.57 -8.75 2.51
CA PHE A 348 27.73 -8.62 3.94
C PHE A 348 29.22 -8.64 4.24
N ALA A 349 29.83 -7.48 4.45
CA ALA A 349 31.15 -7.43 5.06
C ALA A 349 31.06 -8.19 6.39
N PRO A 350 31.75 -9.34 6.58
CA PRO A 350 31.84 -9.92 7.90
C PRO A 350 32.43 -8.85 8.82
N PRO A 351 32.00 -8.74 10.09
CA PRO A 351 32.75 -7.91 11.03
C PRO A 351 34.21 -8.32 10.87
N ARG A 352 35.10 -7.35 10.59
CA ARG A 352 36.53 -7.62 10.45
C ARG A 352 36.90 -8.53 11.61
N ILE A 353 37.16 -9.80 11.33
CA ILE A 353 37.70 -10.69 12.33
C ILE A 353 39.09 -10.13 12.56
N ILE A 354 39.21 -9.23 13.52
CA ILE A 354 40.50 -8.93 14.12
C ILE A 354 40.92 -10.27 14.68
N HIS A 355 41.83 -10.94 13.98
CA HIS A 355 42.35 -12.25 14.35
C HIS A 355 42.62 -12.24 15.86
N PRO A 356 42.20 -13.26 16.64
CA PRO A 356 42.43 -13.30 18.10
C PRO A 356 43.91 -13.20 18.51
N ARG A 357 44.84 -13.30 17.54
CA ARG A 357 46.28 -13.08 17.73
C ARG A 357 46.68 -11.59 17.78
N LEU A 358 45.87 -10.66 17.29
CA LEU A 358 46.11 -9.21 17.38
C LEU A 358 45.49 -8.57 18.63
N LEU A 359 44.61 -9.28 19.36
CA LEU A 359 44.08 -8.85 20.67
C LEU A 359 44.82 -9.45 21.87
N ARG A 360 45.85 -10.29 21.65
CA ARG A 360 46.70 -10.83 22.72
C ARG A 360 47.87 -9.94 23.14
N ARG A 361 47.97 -8.71 22.63
CA ARG A 361 49.01 -7.74 23.04
C ARG A 361 48.53 -6.56 23.89
N THR A 362 47.22 -6.36 24.07
CA THR A 362 46.69 -5.24 24.88
C THR A 362 45.83 -5.65 26.07
N ALA A 363 45.47 -6.94 26.19
CA ALA A 363 44.68 -7.45 27.32
C ALA A 363 45.49 -8.09 28.47
N TYR A 364 46.77 -8.44 28.26
CA TYR A 364 47.63 -9.00 29.32
C TYR A 364 48.15 -7.92 30.30
N HIS A 365 48.37 -6.69 29.83
CA HIS A 365 48.92 -5.61 30.68
C HIS A 365 47.89 -4.81 31.50
N ARG A 366 46.58 -4.94 31.25
CA ARG A 366 45.55 -4.25 32.07
C ARG A 366 45.01 -5.06 33.25
N ARG A 367 45.14 -6.40 33.25
CA ARG A 367 44.65 -7.24 34.37
C ARG A 367 45.65 -7.40 35.53
N HIS A 368 46.94 -7.14 35.33
CA HIS A 368 47.94 -7.23 36.42
C HIS A 368 48.19 -5.93 37.21
N ARG A 369 47.66 -4.77 36.79
CA ARG A 369 47.70 -3.53 37.61
C ARG A 369 46.48 -3.32 38.51
N ALA A 370 45.34 -3.94 38.21
CA ALA A 370 44.13 -3.81 39.03
C ALA A 370 44.10 -4.73 40.26
N HIS A 371 44.91 -5.80 40.29
CA HIS A 371 44.93 -6.74 41.41
C HIS A 371 45.96 -6.42 42.51
N ARG A 372 46.90 -5.48 42.28
CA ARG A 372 47.82 -4.98 43.31
C ARG A 372 47.31 -3.78 44.12
N HIS A 373 46.26 -3.09 43.64
CA HIS A 373 45.69 -1.96 44.38
C HIS A 373 44.57 -2.34 45.36
N ARG A 374 43.99 -3.55 45.24
CA ARG A 374 42.94 -4.05 46.17
C ARG A 374 43.46 -4.83 47.38
N HIS A 375 44.75 -5.18 47.42
CA HIS A 375 45.37 -5.80 48.62
C HIS A 375 46.13 -4.81 49.52
N LEU A 376 46.29 -3.55 49.09
CA LEU A 376 46.96 -2.49 49.88
C LEU A 376 46.00 -1.54 50.59
N LEU A 377 44.68 -1.72 50.43
CA LEU A 377 43.63 -0.92 51.10
C LEU A 377 42.80 -1.74 52.12
N ALA A 378 43.14 -3.01 52.35
CA ALA A 378 42.50 -3.87 53.35
C ALA A 378 43.42 -4.20 54.56
N LEU A 379 44.61 -3.59 54.64
CA LEU A 379 45.54 -3.74 55.77
C LEU A 379 45.80 -2.43 56.54
N THR A 380 45.01 -1.38 56.27
CA THR A 380 45.10 -0.07 56.95
C THR A 380 43.82 0.34 57.67
N THR A 381 42.86 -0.57 57.87
CA THR A 381 41.61 -0.31 58.64
C THR A 381 41.40 -1.35 59.74
N THR A 382 42.49 -1.76 60.39
CA THR A 382 42.49 -2.56 61.64
C THR A 382 43.68 -2.13 62.53
N ALA A 383 43.95 -0.82 62.59
CA ALA A 383 44.97 -0.23 63.47
C ALA A 383 44.55 1.16 64.02
N GLN A 384 43.25 1.40 64.20
CA GLN A 384 42.70 2.60 64.87
C GLN A 384 41.49 2.25 65.76
N ALA A 385 41.59 1.12 66.45
CA ALA A 385 40.72 0.75 67.58
C ALA A 385 41.53 -0.11 68.55
N ILE A 386 42.54 0.52 69.17
CA ILE A 386 43.21 0.28 70.45
C ILE A 386 44.26 1.39 70.51
N GLY A 387 44.03 2.39 71.37
CA GLY A 387 44.82 3.62 71.50
C GLY A 387 43.94 4.75 71.99
#